data_AF-A0A7X9HY37-F1
#
_entry.id   AF-A0A7X9HY37-F1
#
_cell.length_a   1.000
_cell.length_b   1.000
_cell.length_c   1.000
_cell.angle_alpha   90.00
_cell.angle_beta   90.00
_cell.angle_gamma   90.00
#
_symmetry.space_group_name_H-M   'P 1'
#
loop_
_entity.id
_entity.type
_entity.pdbx_description
1 polymer ?
#
loop_
_entity_poly.entity_id
_entity_poly.type
_entity_poly.pdbx_seq_one_letter_code
_entity_poly.pdbx_strand_id
1 'polypeptide(L)' 'MKAQKRKNGTKTSSFGSPGRINHDSSSFYSSRLYEGLLKENSVKYTENEIAREFLNKIIPSSSENMKELP' A
#
# COMPACT_ATOMS: atom_id res chain seq x y z
N MET A 1 30.36 -9.72 16.34
CA MET A 1 29.58 -9.33 15.15
C MET A 1 28.52 -8.31 15.58
N LYS A 2 28.55 -7.06 15.08
CA LYS A 2 27.53 -6.06 15.44
C LYS A 2 26.22 -6.40 14.72
N ALA A 3 25.13 -6.55 15.47
CA ALA A 3 23.80 -6.71 14.89
C ALA A 3 23.47 -5.44 14.08
N GLN A 4 23.22 -5.63 12.78
CA GLN A 4 22.88 -4.55 11.87
C GLN A 4 21.50 -3.99 12.27
N LYS A 5 21.47 -2.75 12.79
CA LYS A 5 20.23 -2.08 13.20
C LYS A 5 19.35 -1.94 11.94
N ARG A 6 18.23 -2.68 11.88
CA ARG A 6 17.28 -2.55 10.76
C ARG A 6 16.80 -1.09 10.72
N LYS A 7 16.81 -0.49 9.53
CA LYS A 7 16.23 0.85 9.36
C LYS A 7 14.73 0.74 9.58
N ASN A 8 14.19 1.51 10.53
CA ASN A 8 12.74 1.64 10.70
C ASN A 8 12.15 2.29 9.44
N GLY A 9 10.87 1.99 9.16
CA GLY A 9 10.14 2.62 8.06
C GLY A 9 10.07 4.14 8.20
N THR A 10 9.80 4.84 7.10
CA THR A 10 9.61 6.29 7.09
C THR A 10 8.16 6.62 7.36
N LYS A 11 7.88 7.83 7.81
CA LYS A 11 6.52 8.32 8.02
C LYS A 11 6.40 9.73 7.48
N THR A 12 5.18 10.17 7.21
CA THR A 12 4.93 11.55 6.78
C THR A 12 5.44 12.52 7.86
N SER A 13 6.25 13.51 7.50
CA SER A 13 6.62 14.61 8.38
C SER A 13 5.94 15.91 7.94
N SER A 14 5.93 16.92 8.81
CA SER A 14 5.35 18.24 8.51
C SER A 14 6.02 18.97 7.35
N PHE A 15 7.27 18.63 7.01
CA PHE A 15 8.05 19.28 5.94
C PHE A 15 8.43 18.32 4.80
N GLY A 16 7.70 17.20 4.66
CA GLY A 16 7.93 16.18 3.62
C GLY A 16 8.41 14.84 4.18
N SER A 17 9.07 14.01 3.37
CA SER A 17 9.51 12.67 3.79
C SER A 17 11.01 12.48 3.53
N PRO A 18 11.85 12.33 4.57
CA PRO A 18 13.31 12.23 4.42
C PRO A 18 13.78 10.90 3.79
N GLY A 19 12.89 9.92 3.62
CA GLY A 19 13.17 8.67 2.92
C GLY A 19 11.90 7.93 2.52
N ARG A 20 12.05 6.90 1.68
CA ARG A 20 10.95 6.09 1.10
C ARG A 20 11.15 4.60 1.38
N ILE A 21 11.22 4.21 2.65
CA ILE A 21 11.38 2.80 3.06
C ILE A 21 10.18 2.49 3.95
N ASN A 22 9.36 1.48 3.63
CA ASN A 22 8.20 1.09 4.44
C ASN A 22 7.40 2.31 4.95
N HIS A 23 6.92 3.15 4.04
CA HIS A 23 6.35 4.45 4.38
C HIS A 23 4.97 4.30 5.04
N ASP A 24 4.82 4.80 6.26
CA ASP A 24 3.55 4.87 6.96
C ASP A 24 2.86 6.22 6.73
N SER A 25 1.75 6.17 5.97
CA SER A 25 0.90 7.34 5.65
C SER A 25 -0.28 7.50 6.59
N SER A 26 -0.41 6.68 7.64
CA SER A 26 -1.58 6.71 8.55
C SER A 26 -1.81 8.10 9.13
N SER A 27 -0.73 8.81 9.51
CA SER A 27 -0.81 10.17 10.04
C SER A 27 -1.43 11.17 9.07
N PHE A 28 -1.21 11.01 7.76
CA PHE A 28 -1.72 11.92 6.73
C PHE A 28 -3.25 11.75 6.56
N TYR A 29 -3.71 10.51 6.42
CA TYR A 29 -5.13 10.19 6.29
C TYR A 29 -5.92 10.37 7.61
N SER A 30 -5.23 10.40 8.75
CA SER A 30 -5.83 10.77 10.05
C SER A 30 -5.93 12.29 10.29
N SER A 31 -5.47 13.13 9.34
CA SER A 31 -5.47 14.58 9.52
C SER A 31 -6.88 15.18 9.44
N ARG A 32 -7.04 16.41 9.95
CA ARG A 32 -8.33 17.15 9.94
C ARG A 32 -8.95 17.32 8.55
N LEU A 33 -8.13 17.25 7.50
CA LEU A 33 -8.61 17.32 6.12
C LEU A 33 -9.58 16.17 5.80
N TYR A 34 -9.44 15.02 6.47
CA TYR A 34 -10.25 13.83 6.25
C TYR A 34 -11.28 13.55 7.37
N GLU A 35 -11.46 14.46 8.34
CA GLU A 35 -12.25 14.22 9.56
C GLU A 35 -13.74 13.91 9.30
N GLY A 36 -14.31 14.46 8.22
CA GLY A 36 -15.70 14.24 7.82
C GLY A 36 -15.90 13.10 6.81
N LEU A 37 -14.84 12.39 6.41
CA LEU A 37 -14.95 11.26 5.51
C LEU A 37 -15.27 9.98 6.28
N LEU A 38 -16.03 9.08 5.64
CA LEU A 38 -16.31 7.77 6.18
C LEU A 38 -14.99 7.07 6.47
N LYS A 39 -14.74 6.76 7.75
CA LYS A 39 -13.56 5.99 8.14
C LYS A 39 -13.68 4.59 7.58
N GLU A 40 -12.56 4.06 7.10
CA GLU A 40 -12.46 2.67 6.70
C GLU A 40 -12.87 1.78 7.87
N ASN A 41 -13.85 0.91 7.65
CA ASN A 41 -14.19 -0.12 8.62
C ASN A 41 -13.02 -1.09 8.72
N SER A 42 -12.76 -1.62 9.91
CA SER A 42 -11.81 -2.72 10.08
C SER A 42 -12.37 -4.00 9.46
N VAL A 43 -12.26 -4.10 8.14
CA VAL A 43 -12.59 -5.31 7.38
C VAL A 43 -11.42 -6.29 7.46
N LYS A 44 -11.74 -7.59 7.46
CA LYS A 44 -10.71 -8.62 7.35
C LYS A 44 -10.03 -8.49 6.00
N TYR A 45 -8.73 -8.22 6.03
CA TYR A 45 -7.90 -8.24 4.84
C TYR A 45 -7.91 -9.66 4.25
N THR A 46 -8.33 -9.77 2.99
CA THR A 46 -8.37 -11.02 2.24
C THR A 46 -7.65 -10.78 0.93
N GLU A 47 -6.61 -11.56 0.64
CA GLU A 47 -5.94 -11.54 -0.66
C GLU A 47 -6.63 -12.53 -1.59
N ASN A 48 -6.98 -12.07 -2.80
CA ASN A 48 -7.49 -12.95 -3.85
C ASN A 48 -6.30 -13.58 -4.58
N GLU A 49 -6.25 -14.91 -4.62
CA GLU A 49 -5.22 -15.61 -5.40
C GLU A 49 -5.47 -15.43 -6.90
N ILE A 50 -4.41 -15.09 -7.64
CA ILE A 50 -4.45 -15.02 -9.10
C ILE A 50 -4.29 -16.44 -9.65
N ALA A 51 -5.09 -16.80 -10.65
CA ALA A 51 -4.94 -18.09 -11.31
C ALA A 51 -3.52 -18.23 -11.88
N ARG A 52 -2.90 -19.40 -11.65
CA ARG A 52 -1.51 -19.69 -12.06
C ARG A 52 -1.26 -19.47 -13.56
N GLU A 53 -2.32 -19.58 -14.35
CA GLU A 53 -2.29 -19.37 -15.79
C GLU A 53 -1.99 -17.92 -16.19
N PHE A 54 -2.28 -16.94 -15.34
CA PHE A 54 -2.04 -15.51 -15.56
C PHE A 54 -0.80 -14.98 -14.83
N LEU A 55 -0.19 -15.79 -13.96
CA LEU A 55 0.98 -15.40 -13.18
C LEU A 55 2.23 -15.31 -14.07
N ASN A 56 3.01 -14.23 -13.94
CA ASN A 56 4.23 -13.97 -14.72
C ASN A 56 4.04 -13.97 -16.25
N LYS A 57 2.87 -13.55 -16.72
CA LYS A 57 2.59 -13.42 -18.16
C LYS A 57 2.23 -11.99 -18.54
N ILE A 58 2.48 -11.66 -19.81
CA ILE A 58 2.02 -10.40 -20.42
C ILE A 58 0.59 -10.63 -20.90
N ILE A 59 -0.36 -9.89 -20.32
CA ILE A 59 -1.76 -9.89 -20.71
C ILE A 59 -1.98 -8.71 -21.67
N PRO A 60 -2.38 -8.92 -22.94
CA PRO A 60 -2.60 -7.85 -23.89
C PRO A 60 -3.96 -7.16 -23.66
N SER A 61 -4.10 -6.53 -22.50
CA SER A 61 -5.30 -5.81 -22.04
C SER A 61 -4.93 -4.41 -21.54
N SER A 62 -5.88 -3.48 -21.60
CA SER A 62 -5.72 -2.18 -20.93
C SER A 62 -5.86 -2.36 -19.42
N SER A 63 -5.10 -1.59 -18.62
CA SER A 63 -5.24 -1.57 -17.16
C SER A 63 -6.65 -1.19 -16.69
N GLU A 64 -7.41 -0.49 -17.52
CA GLU A 64 -8.81 -0.15 -17.25
C GLU A 64 -9.76 -1.35 -17.41
N ASN A 65 -9.33 -2.42 -18.09
CA ASN A 65 -10.16 -3.57 -18.44
C ASN A 65 -9.35 -4.87 -18.45
N MET A 66 -8.95 -5.34 -17.26
CA MET A 66 -8.25 -6.61 -17.04
C MET A 66 -9.21 -7.63 -16.39
N LYS A 67 -10.00 -8.33 -17.22
CA LYS A 67 -11.00 -9.31 -16.74
C LYS A 67 -10.38 -10.58 -16.17
N GLU A 68 -9.10 -10.78 -16.42
CA GLU A 68 -8.32 -11.95 -16.04
C GLU A 68 -7.80 -11.86 -14.59
N LEU A 69 -7.87 -10.68 -13.96
CA LEU A 69 -7.43 -10.47 -12.57
C LEU A 69 -8.65 -10.40 -11.62
N PRO A 70 -8.54 -11.00 -10.42
CA PRO A 70 -9.57 -10.95 -9.38
C PRO A 70 -9.57 -9.66 -8.56
#